data_AF-A0A672YCS7-F1
#
_entry.id   AF-A0A672YCS7-F1
#
_cell.length_a   1.000
_cell.length_b   1.000
_cell.length_c   1.000
_cell.angle_alpha   90.00
_cell.angle_beta   90.00
_cell.angle_gamma   90.00
#
_symmetry.space_group_name_H-M   'P 1'
#
loop_
_entity.id
_entity.type
_entity.pdbx_description
1 polymer ?
#
loop_
_entity_poly.entity_id
_entity_poly.type
_entity_poly.pdbx_seq_one_letter_code
_entity_poly.pdbx_strand_id
1 'polypeptide(L)'
;MKRQDENWKPVDGYYWYRKLGNRVCAELDCGSAVSVRERHRFSLMDSWRVRLDCEEPELSDCFKPDTHLYLTLELNCSDSVKLVHGSSVCSGRLEIRSTQSRSWSPVCEGHLDLHGAQVVCRELGCGAPELLQGALCGAAEAPAVQTFQCEGHESALLDCGSSESQTCSSGTAVDLTCTGGALIDSSFNQFTHFDLIYLSFVFYQILMMSD
;
A
#
# COMPACT_ATOMS: atom_id res chain seq x y z
N MET A 1 7.56 -10.67 -6.94
CA MET A 1 8.36 -11.29 -8.02
C MET A 1 8.61 -10.23 -9.09
N LYS A 2 9.80 -10.18 -9.69
CA LYS A 2 10.13 -9.28 -10.82
C LYS A 2 10.57 -10.11 -12.03
N ARG A 3 10.11 -9.74 -13.21
CA ARG A 3 10.45 -10.39 -14.48
C ARG A 3 11.59 -9.65 -15.18
N GLN A 4 12.61 -10.37 -15.64
CA GLN A 4 13.63 -9.88 -16.56
C GLN A 4 14.00 -11.03 -17.51
N ASP A 5 14.09 -10.76 -18.81
CA ASP A 5 14.45 -11.76 -19.83
C ASP A 5 13.66 -13.07 -19.70
N GLU A 6 12.32 -12.93 -19.60
CA GLU A 6 11.35 -14.02 -19.42
C GLU A 6 11.46 -14.82 -18.09
N ASN A 7 12.43 -14.52 -17.24
CA ASN A 7 12.62 -15.20 -15.97
C ASN A 7 12.05 -14.40 -14.79
N TRP A 8 11.29 -15.08 -13.94
CA TRP A 8 10.78 -14.52 -12.70
C TRP A 8 11.72 -14.82 -11.54
N LYS A 9 12.15 -13.78 -10.85
CA LYS A 9 12.96 -13.90 -9.63
C LYS A 9 12.23 -13.28 -8.44
N PRO A 10 12.42 -13.83 -7.22
CA PRO A 10 11.88 -13.24 -6.01
C PRO A 10 12.51 -11.88 -5.74
N VAL A 11 11.78 -11.04 -5.00
CA VAL A 11 12.26 -9.74 -4.54
C VAL A 11 12.52 -9.86 -3.05
N ASP A 12 13.77 -9.67 -2.66
CA ASP A 12 14.25 -9.50 -1.30
C ASP A 12 14.06 -8.04 -0.86
N GLY A 13 13.67 -7.84 0.40
CA GLY A 13 13.52 -6.52 0.97
C GLY A 13 13.56 -6.56 2.49
N TYR A 14 14.17 -5.53 3.06
CA TYR A 14 14.33 -5.33 4.50
C TYR A 14 13.67 -4.02 4.93
N TYR A 15 12.88 -4.03 6.01
CA TYR A 15 12.23 -2.87 6.63
C TYR A 15 11.23 -2.14 5.73
N TRP A 16 9.94 -2.30 6.07
CA TRP A 16 8.77 -1.50 5.66
C TRP A 16 8.96 -0.41 4.58
N TYR A 17 8.54 -0.70 3.35
CA TYR A 17 8.54 0.24 2.22
C TYR A 17 7.10 0.61 1.80
N ARG A 18 6.27 1.12 2.71
CA ARG A 18 4.88 1.46 2.33
C ARG A 18 4.80 2.40 1.11
N LYS A 19 5.77 3.31 0.97
CA LYS A 19 5.91 4.19 -0.21
C LYS A 19 6.17 3.39 -1.50
N LEU A 20 7.07 2.42 -1.46
CA LEU A 20 7.33 1.52 -2.59
C LEU A 20 6.12 0.62 -2.87
N GLY A 21 5.44 0.12 -1.84
CA GLY A 21 4.21 -0.66 -2.00
C GLY A 21 3.16 0.11 -2.78
N ASN A 22 2.86 1.36 -2.39
CA ASN A 22 1.95 2.22 -3.15
C ASN A 22 2.43 2.46 -4.57
N ARG A 23 3.73 2.66 -4.77
CA ARG A 23 4.30 2.83 -6.12
C ARG A 23 4.12 1.59 -6.99
N VAL A 24 4.34 0.40 -6.43
CA VAL A 24 4.14 -0.88 -7.11
C VAL A 24 2.66 -1.10 -7.42
N CYS A 25 1.75 -0.84 -6.47
CA CYS A 25 0.31 -0.97 -6.70
C CYS A 25 -0.19 0.02 -7.76
N ALA A 26 0.38 1.24 -7.82
CA ALA A 26 0.08 2.21 -8.84
C ALA A 26 0.57 1.76 -10.24
N GLU A 27 1.80 1.23 -10.34
CA GLU A 27 2.36 0.69 -11.59
C GLU A 27 1.52 -0.49 -12.14
N LEU A 28 0.98 -1.31 -11.23
CA LEU A 28 0.15 -2.46 -11.56
C LEU A 28 -1.34 -2.10 -11.74
N ASP A 29 -1.70 -0.83 -11.56
CA ASP A 29 -3.08 -0.32 -11.59
C ASP A 29 -4.07 -1.08 -10.68
N CYS A 30 -3.59 -1.48 -9.50
CA CYS A 30 -4.36 -2.21 -8.49
C CYS A 30 -4.54 -1.43 -7.18
N GLY A 31 -4.56 -0.09 -7.28
CA GLY A 31 -4.94 0.84 -6.21
C GLY A 31 -3.82 1.17 -5.22
N SER A 32 -4.15 1.36 -3.94
CA SER A 32 -3.15 1.67 -2.89
C SER A 32 -2.79 0.44 -2.05
N ALA A 33 -1.54 0.37 -1.58
CA ALA A 33 -1.04 -0.69 -0.74
C ALA A 33 -1.76 -0.74 0.61
N VAL A 34 -2.28 -1.92 0.95
CA VAL A 34 -2.99 -2.21 2.20
C VAL A 34 -2.01 -2.80 3.22
N SER A 35 -1.30 -3.85 2.81
CA SER A 35 -0.41 -4.59 3.68
C SER A 35 0.77 -5.18 2.90
N VAL A 36 1.90 -5.33 3.57
CA VAL A 36 3.02 -6.12 3.10
C VAL A 36 3.27 -7.22 4.12
N ARG A 37 3.27 -8.47 3.67
CA ARG A 37 3.62 -9.62 4.49
C ARG A 37 5.02 -10.07 4.14
N GLU A 38 5.84 -10.20 5.17
CA GLU A 38 7.18 -10.75 5.05
C GLU A 38 7.13 -12.26 5.28
N ARG A 39 7.86 -13.02 4.48
CA ARG A 39 8.13 -14.44 4.78
C ARG A 39 9.61 -14.71 4.78
N HIS A 40 10.11 -15.18 5.92
CA HIS A 40 11.48 -15.65 6.05
C HIS A 40 11.72 -16.85 5.13
N ARG A 41 12.69 -16.69 4.25
CA ARG A 41 13.09 -17.64 3.21
C ARG A 41 14.60 -17.54 3.08
N PHE A 42 15.35 -18.05 4.06
CA PHE A 42 16.80 -18.12 3.96
C PHE A 42 17.20 -19.09 2.84
N SER A 43 17.68 -18.55 1.72
CA SER A 43 18.13 -19.34 0.59
C SER A 43 19.16 -18.58 -0.24
N LEU A 44 20.21 -19.27 -0.66
CA LEU A 44 21.15 -18.76 -1.64
C LEU A 44 20.56 -18.98 -3.03
N MET A 45 19.83 -17.99 -3.52
CA MET A 45 19.22 -18.02 -4.84
C MET A 45 19.25 -16.64 -5.50
N ASP A 46 19.26 -16.66 -6.82
CA ASP A 46 19.11 -15.46 -7.64
C ASP A 46 17.83 -14.71 -7.28
N SER A 47 17.99 -13.48 -6.82
CA SER A 47 16.89 -12.62 -6.36
C SER A 47 17.14 -11.18 -6.77
N TRP A 48 16.16 -10.32 -6.48
CA TRP A 48 16.23 -8.88 -6.67
C TRP A 48 16.15 -8.19 -5.33
N ARG A 49 17.07 -7.28 -5.02
CA ARG A 49 16.93 -6.36 -3.90
C ARG A 49 16.35 -5.04 -4.38
N VAL A 50 15.36 -4.51 -3.68
CA VAL A 50 14.80 -3.18 -3.97
C VAL A 50 15.40 -2.10 -3.07
N ARG A 51 15.67 -0.91 -3.61
CA ARG A 51 16.24 0.23 -2.87
C ARG A 51 15.18 0.92 -1.99
N LEU A 52 15.57 1.28 -0.76
CA LEU A 52 14.76 2.00 0.25
C LEU A 52 14.31 3.38 -0.25
N ASP A 53 15.26 4.17 -0.69
CA ASP A 53 15.04 5.55 -1.12
C ASP A 53 14.90 5.61 -2.64
N CYS A 54 14.08 4.73 -3.23
CA CYS A 54 13.93 4.74 -4.68
C CYS A 54 13.13 5.96 -5.16
N GLU A 55 13.87 6.94 -5.68
CA GLU A 55 13.34 8.15 -6.33
C GLU A 55 13.46 8.09 -7.86
N GLU A 56 13.98 6.99 -8.41
CA GLU A 56 14.17 6.83 -9.86
C GLU A 56 12.84 6.94 -10.60
N PRO A 57 12.78 7.39 -11.87
CA PRO A 57 11.53 7.58 -12.59
C PRO A 57 10.84 6.25 -12.93
N GLU A 58 11.60 5.23 -13.32
CA GLU A 58 11.07 3.90 -13.60
C GLU A 58 11.22 2.99 -12.39
N LEU A 59 10.16 2.24 -12.06
CA LEU A 59 10.18 1.32 -10.92
C LEU A 59 11.19 0.17 -11.13
N SER A 60 11.45 -0.23 -12.37
CA SER A 60 12.45 -1.21 -12.78
C SER A 60 13.86 -0.88 -12.28
N ASP A 61 14.21 0.41 -12.24
CA ASP A 61 15.53 0.91 -11.85
C ASP A 61 15.74 0.90 -10.33
N CYS A 62 14.67 0.71 -9.56
CA CYS A 62 14.74 0.52 -8.12
C CYS A 62 15.37 -0.82 -7.72
N PHE A 63 15.45 -1.78 -8.65
CA PHE A 63 15.85 -3.16 -8.37
C PHE A 63 17.30 -3.43 -8.77
N LYS A 64 18.05 -4.03 -7.86
CA LYS A 64 19.42 -4.50 -8.09
C LYS A 64 19.49 -6.03 -7.96
N PRO A 65 20.34 -6.70 -8.75
CA PRO A 65 20.52 -8.13 -8.60
C PRO A 65 21.08 -8.46 -7.22
N ASP A 66 20.64 -9.58 -6.67
CA ASP A 66 21.10 -10.12 -5.39
C ASP A 66 21.17 -11.65 -5.48
N THR A 67 21.95 -12.27 -4.59
CA THR A 67 22.18 -13.72 -4.54
C THR A 67 21.74 -14.31 -3.20
N HIS A 68 21.29 -13.47 -2.29
CA HIS A 68 20.78 -13.86 -0.98
C HIS A 68 19.31 -13.50 -0.90
N LEU A 69 18.45 -14.51 -0.81
CA LEU A 69 17.08 -14.32 -0.41
C LEU A 69 17.02 -14.57 1.09
N TYR A 70 16.62 -13.55 1.84
CA TYR A 70 16.38 -13.64 3.26
C TYR A 70 14.88 -13.60 3.55
N LEU A 71 14.18 -12.74 2.81
CA LEU A 71 12.78 -12.42 2.98
C LEU A 71 12.11 -12.37 1.61
N THR A 72 10.93 -12.95 1.48
CA THR A 72 10.05 -12.66 0.34
C THR A 72 8.96 -11.71 0.79
N LEU A 73 8.73 -10.67 0.00
CA LEU A 73 7.66 -9.70 0.21
C LEU A 73 6.40 -10.10 -0.56
N GLU A 74 5.29 -10.22 0.15
CA GLU A 74 3.93 -10.36 -0.39
C GLU A 74 3.20 -9.02 -0.20
N LEU A 75 2.99 -8.29 -1.29
CA LEU A 75 2.26 -7.01 -1.29
C LEU A 75 0.78 -7.27 -1.59
N ASN A 76 -0.10 -6.66 -0.78
CA ASN A 76 -1.53 -6.62 -1.04
C ASN A 76 -1.97 -5.17 -1.27
N CYS A 77 -2.79 -4.95 -2.30
CA CYS A 77 -3.29 -3.65 -2.70
C CYS A 77 -4.82 -3.62 -2.55
N SER A 78 -5.40 -2.42 -2.40
CA SER A 78 -6.85 -2.23 -2.46
C SER A 78 -7.28 -2.17 -3.91
N ASP A 79 -8.07 -3.16 -4.30
CA ASP A 79 -8.67 -3.22 -5.64
C ASP A 79 -9.80 -2.19 -5.85
N SER A 80 -10.13 -1.37 -4.85
CA SER A 80 -11.32 -0.53 -4.85
C SER A 80 -11.03 0.95 -4.64
N VAL A 81 -10.00 1.27 -3.85
CA VAL A 81 -9.63 2.66 -3.51
C VAL A 81 -8.14 2.92 -3.73
N LYS A 82 -7.83 4.17 -4.07
CA LYS A 82 -6.45 4.67 -4.02
C LYS A 82 -6.40 6.12 -3.56
N LEU A 83 -5.31 6.45 -2.87
CA LEU A 83 -4.95 7.82 -2.51
C LEU A 83 -3.84 8.30 -3.45
N VAL A 84 -4.08 9.39 -4.17
CA VAL A 84 -3.12 9.97 -5.12
C VAL A 84 -2.74 11.39 -4.72
N HIS A 85 -1.57 11.85 -5.19
CA HIS A 85 -1.10 13.22 -4.99
C HIS A 85 -1.00 13.70 -3.52
N GLY A 86 -0.92 12.80 -2.54
CA GLY A 86 -0.72 13.16 -1.15
C GLY A 86 0.74 13.18 -0.70
N SER A 87 0.98 13.73 0.49
CA SER A 87 2.32 13.84 1.11
C SER A 87 2.82 12.54 1.75
N SER A 88 1.90 11.60 2.00
CA SER A 88 2.15 10.31 2.61
C SER A 88 1.32 9.22 1.93
N VAL A 89 1.63 7.98 2.28
CA VAL A 89 0.90 6.78 1.83
C VAL A 89 -0.53 6.68 2.36
N CYS A 90 -0.85 7.45 3.39
CA CYS A 90 -2.15 7.50 4.06
C CYS A 90 -2.82 8.86 3.91
N SER A 91 -2.40 9.64 2.91
CA SER A 91 -2.97 10.94 2.60
C SER A 91 -3.10 11.12 1.11
N GLY A 92 -4.08 11.89 0.67
CA GLY A 92 -4.19 12.35 -0.71
C GLY A 92 -5.63 12.34 -1.22
N ARG A 93 -5.78 12.68 -2.50
CA ARG A 93 -7.06 12.66 -3.17
C ARG A 93 -7.55 11.22 -3.32
N LEU A 94 -8.78 10.97 -2.88
CA LEU A 94 -9.43 9.68 -2.97
C LEU A 94 -9.98 9.44 -4.38
N GLU A 95 -9.54 8.34 -4.99
CA GLU A 95 -10.10 7.81 -6.21
C GLU A 95 -10.65 6.40 -5.97
N ILE A 96 -11.77 6.10 -6.61
CA ILE A 96 -12.47 4.82 -6.53
C ILE A 96 -12.47 4.12 -7.88
N ARG A 97 -12.43 2.79 -7.87
CA ARG A 97 -12.59 1.99 -9.08
C ARG A 97 -14.03 1.48 -9.16
N SER A 98 -14.79 1.96 -10.14
CA SER A 98 -16.14 1.43 -10.40
C SER A 98 -16.05 -0.01 -10.91
N THR A 99 -16.93 -0.88 -10.39
CA THR A 99 -17.05 -2.27 -10.82
C THR A 99 -17.45 -2.40 -12.29
N GLN A 100 -18.05 -1.36 -12.87
CA GLN A 100 -18.56 -1.36 -14.24
C GLN A 100 -17.51 -0.89 -15.25
N SER A 101 -16.82 0.22 -14.98
CA SER A 101 -15.90 0.84 -15.95
C SER A 101 -14.45 0.39 -15.77
N ARG A 102 -14.09 -0.25 -14.64
CA ARG A 102 -12.71 -0.53 -14.21
C ARG A 102 -11.78 0.69 -14.26
N SER A 103 -12.34 1.90 -14.36
CA SER A 103 -11.62 3.16 -14.39
C SER A 103 -11.62 3.77 -12.99
N TRP A 104 -10.56 4.53 -12.71
CA TRP A 104 -10.47 5.34 -11.51
C TRP A 104 -11.18 6.67 -11.70
N SER A 105 -11.99 7.04 -10.72
CA SER A 105 -12.67 8.33 -10.69
C SER A 105 -12.50 8.98 -9.32
N PRO A 106 -12.23 10.30 -9.24
CA PRO A 106 -12.17 11.00 -7.96
C PRO A 106 -13.51 10.96 -7.25
N VAL A 107 -13.55 10.91 -5.92
CA VAL A 107 -14.82 10.99 -5.17
C VAL A 107 -15.16 12.45 -4.90
N CYS A 108 -16.39 12.89 -5.15
CA CYS A 108 -16.81 14.27 -4.87
C CYS A 108 -16.80 14.57 -3.35
N GLU A 109 -16.32 15.75 -2.94
CA GLU A 109 -16.18 16.11 -1.51
C GLU A 109 -17.48 15.94 -0.71
N GLY A 110 -18.62 16.34 -1.28
CA GLY A 110 -19.93 16.24 -0.60
C GLY A 110 -20.57 14.85 -0.64
N HIS A 111 -19.91 13.87 -1.26
CA HIS A 111 -20.45 12.54 -1.51
C HIS A 111 -19.83 11.45 -0.63
N LEU A 112 -18.90 11.81 0.25
CA LEU A 112 -18.29 10.94 1.24
C LEU A 112 -18.38 11.62 2.60
N ASP A 113 -18.96 10.94 3.58
CA ASP A 113 -19.03 11.42 4.95
C ASP A 113 -17.88 10.85 5.81
N LEU A 114 -17.87 11.18 7.10
CA LEU A 114 -16.85 10.69 8.03
C LEU A 114 -16.89 9.15 8.19
N HIS A 115 -18.06 8.52 8.08
CA HIS A 115 -18.15 7.05 8.15
C HIS A 115 -17.48 6.42 6.92
N GLY A 116 -17.72 6.97 5.72
CA GLY A 116 -17.02 6.56 4.51
C GLY A 116 -15.51 6.76 4.61
N ALA A 117 -15.07 7.91 5.13
CA ALA A 117 -13.65 8.15 5.39
C ALA A 117 -13.04 7.12 6.36
N GLN A 118 -13.79 6.73 7.40
CA GLN A 118 -13.37 5.69 8.34
C GLN A 118 -13.24 4.32 7.67
N VAL A 119 -14.17 3.96 6.78
CA VAL A 119 -14.10 2.73 5.99
C VAL A 119 -12.85 2.74 5.11
N VAL A 120 -12.57 3.83 4.38
CA VAL A 120 -11.38 3.95 3.52
C VAL A 120 -10.09 3.84 4.31
N CYS A 121 -9.96 4.59 5.42
CA CYS A 121 -8.75 4.54 6.24
C CYS A 121 -8.54 3.14 6.83
N ARG A 122 -9.60 2.41 7.19
CA ARG A 122 -9.53 1.03 7.65
C ARG A 122 -9.16 0.06 6.53
N GLU A 123 -9.79 0.20 5.36
CA GLU A 123 -9.51 -0.61 4.16
C GLU A 123 -8.03 -0.53 3.78
N LEU A 124 -7.43 0.66 3.87
CA LEU A 124 -6.01 0.91 3.59
C LEU A 124 -5.08 0.57 4.78
N GLY A 125 -5.62 0.13 5.92
CA GLY A 125 -4.84 -0.10 7.13
C GLY A 125 -4.12 1.17 7.63
N CYS A 126 -4.67 2.35 7.33
CA CYS A 126 -4.10 3.65 7.66
C CYS A 126 -4.58 4.22 9.00
N GLY A 127 -5.34 3.44 9.78
CA GLY A 127 -5.87 3.85 11.08
C GLY A 127 -7.18 4.62 10.96
N ALA A 128 -7.33 5.69 11.75
CA ALA A 128 -8.52 6.53 11.77
C ALA A 128 -8.40 7.72 10.78
N PRO A 129 -9.52 8.30 10.33
CA PRO A 129 -9.48 9.55 9.56
C PRO A 129 -9.03 10.71 10.46
N GLU A 130 -8.08 11.50 9.98
CA GLU A 130 -7.53 12.66 10.68
C GLU A 130 -8.04 13.98 10.05
N LEU A 131 -8.07 14.03 8.72
CA LEU A 131 -8.55 15.19 7.96
C LEU A 131 -9.34 14.74 6.73
N LEU A 132 -10.47 15.39 6.49
CA LEU A 132 -11.30 15.25 5.31
C LEU A 132 -11.58 16.65 4.75
N GLN A 133 -11.11 16.93 3.54
CA GLN A 133 -11.23 18.25 2.91
C GLN A 133 -11.41 18.15 1.39
N GLY A 134 -11.86 19.22 0.75
CA GLY A 134 -11.94 19.33 -0.71
C GLY A 134 -10.62 19.73 -1.37
N ALA A 135 -10.22 19.01 -2.40
CA ALA A 135 -9.16 19.39 -3.34
C ALA A 135 -9.75 19.66 -4.73
N LEU A 136 -9.27 20.70 -5.41
CA LEU A 136 -9.73 21.05 -6.77
C LEU A 136 -9.41 19.91 -7.74
N CYS A 137 -10.41 19.51 -8.53
CA CYS A 137 -10.22 18.59 -9.64
C CYS A 137 -9.86 19.34 -10.93
N GLY A 138 -8.95 18.78 -11.72
CA GLY A 138 -8.71 19.26 -13.08
C GLY A 138 -9.93 19.03 -13.96
N ALA A 139 -10.12 19.85 -15.01
CA ALA A 139 -11.29 19.75 -15.90
C ALA A 139 -11.44 18.38 -16.60
N ALA A 140 -10.35 17.62 -16.73
CA ALA A 140 -10.35 16.26 -17.28
C ALA A 140 -10.62 15.15 -16.24
N GLU A 141 -10.56 15.47 -14.94
CA GLU A 141 -10.72 14.54 -13.82
C GLU A 141 -12.02 14.84 -13.06
N ALA A 142 -13.16 14.80 -13.78
CA ALA A 142 -14.46 15.06 -13.17
C ALA A 142 -14.74 14.04 -12.04
N PRO A 143 -15.13 14.49 -10.84
CA PRO A 143 -15.48 13.58 -9.75
C PRO A 143 -16.66 12.66 -10.09
N ALA A 144 -16.63 11.46 -9.54
CA ALA A 144 -17.72 10.51 -9.54
C ALA A 144 -18.97 11.14 -8.93
N VAL A 145 -20.09 10.91 -9.61
CA VAL A 145 -21.41 11.35 -9.14
C VAL A 145 -22.03 10.33 -8.18
N GLN A 146 -21.31 9.26 -7.86
CA GLN A 146 -21.70 8.29 -6.85
C GLN A 146 -21.61 8.92 -5.45
N THR A 147 -22.64 8.71 -4.63
CA THR A 147 -22.63 9.03 -3.20
C THR A 147 -22.54 7.75 -2.40
N PHE A 148 -21.70 7.75 -1.36
CA PHE A 148 -21.49 6.62 -0.45
C PHE A 148 -22.17 6.90 0.88
N GLN A 149 -22.97 5.94 1.32
CA GLN A 149 -23.73 5.97 2.57
C GLN A 149 -23.24 4.79 3.41
N CYS A 150 -22.17 5.02 4.15
CA CYS A 150 -21.55 4.01 4.99
C CYS A 150 -22.08 4.09 6.43
N GLU A 151 -22.20 2.94 7.09
CA GLU A 151 -22.46 2.83 8.53
C GLU A 151 -21.17 2.89 9.35
N GLY A 152 -20.01 2.75 8.71
CA GLY A 152 -18.68 2.81 9.34
C GLY A 152 -18.11 1.44 9.73
N HIS A 153 -18.82 0.35 9.47
CA HIS A 153 -18.43 -1.03 9.82
C HIS A 153 -18.04 -1.89 8.61
N GLU A 154 -18.23 -1.36 7.41
CA GLU A 154 -17.96 -2.00 6.13
C GLU A 154 -16.46 -2.30 5.93
N SER A 155 -16.14 -3.40 5.26
CA SER A 155 -14.73 -3.77 5.05
C SER A 155 -14.08 -2.99 3.91
N ALA A 156 -14.86 -2.65 2.88
CA ALA A 156 -14.44 -1.81 1.78
C ALA A 156 -15.47 -0.72 1.47
N LEU A 157 -15.03 0.38 0.85
CA LEU A 157 -15.93 1.50 0.49
C LEU A 157 -17.05 1.06 -0.48
N LEU A 158 -16.77 0.09 -1.35
CA LEU A 158 -17.75 -0.48 -2.28
C LEU A 158 -18.81 -1.37 -1.60
N ASP A 159 -18.60 -1.77 -0.35
CA ASP A 159 -19.59 -2.52 0.43
C ASP A 159 -20.65 -1.60 1.05
N CYS A 160 -20.41 -0.29 1.05
CA CYS A 160 -21.38 0.69 1.54
C CYS A 160 -22.59 0.80 0.62
N GLY A 161 -23.70 1.27 1.17
CA GLY A 161 -24.83 1.72 0.36
C GLY A 161 -24.36 2.81 -0.61
N SER A 162 -24.79 2.74 -1.87
CA SER A 162 -24.40 3.72 -2.87
C SER A 162 -25.59 4.15 -3.71
N SER A 163 -25.69 5.46 -3.97
CA SER A 163 -26.71 6.06 -4.85
C SER A 163 -26.09 6.95 -5.90
N GLU A 164 -26.54 6.85 -7.15
CA GLU A 164 -26.16 7.81 -8.20
C GLU A 164 -26.78 9.18 -7.86
N SER A 165 -25.95 10.19 -7.60
CA SER A 165 -26.37 11.58 -7.46
C SER A 165 -26.43 12.23 -8.85
N GLN A 166 -27.11 13.37 -8.95
CA GLN A 166 -27.28 14.06 -10.23
C GLN A 166 -26.16 15.05 -10.55
N THR A 167 -25.44 15.59 -9.55
CA THR A 167 -24.36 16.56 -9.78
C THR A 167 -23.35 16.62 -8.62
N CYS A 168 -22.06 16.70 -8.93
CA CYS A 168 -21.03 17.14 -7.98
C CYS A 168 -20.88 18.67 -8.11
N SER A 169 -21.53 19.42 -7.21
CA SER A 169 -21.64 20.88 -7.32
C SER A 169 -20.36 21.63 -6.94
N SER A 170 -19.50 21.01 -6.14
CA SER A 170 -18.33 21.67 -5.56
C SER A 170 -17.16 21.78 -6.55
N GLY A 171 -17.11 20.92 -7.57
CA GLY A 171 -15.94 20.79 -8.45
C GLY A 171 -14.67 20.31 -7.71
N THR A 172 -14.82 19.88 -6.46
CA THR A 172 -13.77 19.39 -5.59
C THR A 172 -13.93 17.89 -5.38
N ALA A 173 -12.80 17.20 -5.29
CA ALA A 173 -12.74 15.82 -4.83
C ALA A 173 -12.33 15.74 -3.36
N VAL A 174 -12.68 14.63 -2.73
CA VAL A 174 -12.22 14.26 -1.41
C VAL A 174 -10.70 14.16 -1.39
N ASP A 175 -10.07 14.92 -0.53
CA ASP A 175 -8.71 14.74 -0.04
C ASP A 175 -8.79 14.24 1.41
N LEU A 176 -8.26 13.04 1.62
CA LEU A 176 -8.36 12.31 2.87
C LEU A 176 -6.95 12.15 3.43
N THR A 177 -6.76 12.52 4.69
CA THR A 177 -5.59 12.14 5.50
C THR A 177 -6.04 11.27 6.65
N CYS A 178 -5.43 10.11 6.77
CA CYS A 178 -5.59 9.22 7.90
C CYS A 178 -4.40 9.38 8.86
N THR A 179 -4.56 8.95 10.10
CA THR A 179 -3.54 9.03 11.18
C THR A 179 -2.20 8.35 10.88
N GLY A 180 -2.09 7.61 9.76
CA GLY A 180 -0.89 6.87 9.40
C GLY A 180 -0.71 5.67 10.34
N GLY A 181 -1.48 4.61 10.08
CA GLY A 181 -1.38 3.37 10.86
C GLY A 181 0.06 2.87 10.96
N ALA A 182 0.53 2.63 12.18
CA ALA A 182 1.73 1.88 12.48
C ALA A 182 1.49 0.40 12.14
N LEU A 183 1.41 0.04 10.86
CA LEU A 183 1.29 -1.35 10.44
C LEU A 183 2.66 -1.97 10.19
N ILE A 184 3.52 -1.93 11.19
CA ILE A 184 4.25 -3.17 11.46
C ILE A 184 3.15 -4.11 11.96
N ASP A 185 2.69 -5.04 11.10
CA ASP A 185 2.28 -6.34 11.62
C ASP A 185 3.54 -6.93 12.26
N SER A 186 3.78 -6.50 13.49
CA SER A 186 4.70 -7.14 14.38
C SER A 186 4.02 -8.43 14.83
N SER A 187 4.02 -9.40 13.92
CA SER A 187 4.31 -10.78 14.32
C SER A 187 5.62 -10.87 15.15
N PHE A 188 6.39 -9.78 15.21
CA PHE A 188 7.34 -9.40 16.26
C PHE A 188 6.68 -9.09 17.62
N ASN A 189 5.95 -10.06 18.18
CA ASN A 189 5.96 -10.22 19.64
C ASN A 189 5.93 -11.70 20.05
N GLN A 190 6.70 -12.52 19.33
CA GLN A 190 7.27 -13.71 19.94
C GLN A 190 8.68 -13.94 19.43
N PHE A 191 9.66 -13.27 20.04
CA PHE A 191 11.01 -13.81 20.15
C PHE A 191 10.88 -15.18 20.82
N THR A 192 10.71 -16.23 20.03
CA THR A 192 10.84 -17.58 20.57
C THR A 192 12.33 -17.85 20.77
N HIS A 193 12.64 -18.59 21.83
CA HIS A 193 13.98 -18.95 22.29
C HIS A 193 14.93 -19.48 21.19
N PHE A 194 14.42 -19.87 20.02
CA PHE A 194 15.19 -20.33 18.87
C PHE A 194 15.99 -19.22 18.14
N ASP A 195 15.52 -17.97 18.11
CA ASP A 195 16.20 -16.89 17.37
C ASP A 195 17.48 -16.40 18.08
N LEU A 196 17.50 -16.46 19.42
CA LEU A 196 18.71 -16.21 20.21
C LEU A 196 19.74 -17.33 20.03
N ILE A 197 19.29 -18.58 19.83
CA ILE A 197 20.18 -19.70 19.53
C ILE A 197 20.81 -19.51 18.14
N TYR A 198 20.05 -19.05 17.14
CA TYR A 198 20.58 -18.82 15.79
C TYR A 198 21.63 -17.70 15.75
N LEU A 199 21.35 -16.56 16.40
CA LEU A 199 22.34 -15.48 16.53
C LEU A 199 23.58 -15.93 17.32
N SER A 200 23.41 -16.76 18.36
CA SER A 200 24.54 -17.34 19.09
C SER A 200 25.37 -18.32 18.24
N PHE A 201 24.74 -19.10 17.35
CA PHE A 201 25.43 -20.01 16.44
C PHE A 201 26.22 -19.27 15.36
N VAL A 202 25.65 -18.21 14.80
CA VAL A 202 26.33 -17.35 13.82
C VAL A 202 27.50 -16.63 14.48
N PHE A 203 27.34 -16.11 15.69
CA PHE A 203 28.44 -15.51 16.46
C PHE A 203 29.55 -16.53 16.79
N TYR A 204 29.19 -17.77 17.13
CA TYR A 204 30.14 -18.84 17.42
C TYR A 204 30.91 -19.28 16.17
N GLN A 205 30.24 -19.37 15.01
CA GLN A 205 30.91 -19.66 13.74
C GLN A 205 31.84 -18.54 13.28
N ILE A 206 31.48 -17.27 13.50
CA ILE A 206 32.34 -16.12 13.19
C ILE A 206 33.58 -16.09 14.11
N LEU A 207 33.42 -16.39 15.39
CA LEU A 207 34.55 -16.50 16.34
C LEU A 207 35.47 -17.69 16.00
N MET A 208 34.93 -18.83 15.55
CA MET A 208 35.71 -20.01 15.16
C MET A 208 36.40 -19.88 13.78
N MET A 209 36.16 -18.79 13.05
CA MET A 209 36.85 -18.45 11.79
C MET A 209 37.89 -17.34 11.96
N SER A 210 38.11 -16.86 13.18
CA SER A 210 39.02 -15.76 13.51
C SER A 210 40.31 -16.22 14.25
N ASP A 211 40.60 -17.52 14.30
CA ASP A 211 41.87 -18.10 14.75
C ASP A 211 42.46 -19.03 13.66
#